data_AF-Q7Z8Q5-F1
#
_entry.id   AF-Q7Z8Q5-F1
#
_cell.length_a   1.000
_cell.length_b   1.000
_cell.length_c   1.000
_cell.angle_alpha   90.00
_cell.angle_beta   90.00
_cell.angle_gamma   90.00
#
_symmetry.space_group_name_H-M   'P 1'
#
loop_
_entity.id
_entity.type
_entity.pdbx_description
1 polymer ?
#
loop_
_entity_poly.entity_id
_entity_poly.type
_entity_poly.pdbx_seq_one_letter_code
_entity_poly.pdbx_strand_id
1 'polypeptide(L)'
;NAYIRLFQGKFSIKMRSFHLAILAGSLFFDSTNGDPSVHSPRATCTVQPSLNGTDDAPAILSAFKTCGKDGTVVFLNHTYTINSIMNTTGLSNCNIDIYGTLLWSTNITYWLNQSMAFGYQNQTSAWWLGGNNINVNGYGYGTLDGNGQAWYDFVKGISNYPNRPQALTIWNTTNSVFRGLRFVQSQMWYFFQSCYLY
;
A
#
# COMPACT_ATOMS: atom_id res chain seq x y z
N ASN A 1 54.69 -44.13 4.36
CA ASN A 1 55.56 -44.98 3.51
C ASN A 1 55.17 -44.75 2.06
N ALA A 2 55.94 -44.13 1.17
CA ALA A 2 57.36 -43.86 1.17
C ALA A 2 57.66 -42.76 0.12
N TYR A 3 58.58 -41.87 0.51
CA TYR A 3 59.66 -41.23 -0.27
C TYR A 3 59.37 -40.34 -1.49
N ILE A 4 59.70 -39.07 -1.26
CA ILE A 4 60.23 -38.06 -2.19
C ILE A 4 61.46 -38.60 -2.94
N ARG A 5 61.56 -38.33 -4.24
CA ARG A 5 62.85 -38.22 -4.94
C ARG A 5 62.94 -36.94 -5.77
N LEU A 6 64.01 -36.23 -5.47
CA LEU A 6 64.63 -35.10 -6.15
C LEU A 6 64.87 -35.37 -7.65
N PHE A 7 64.79 -34.36 -8.51
CA PHE A 7 65.98 -33.67 -9.04
C PHE A 7 65.62 -32.68 -10.16
N GLN A 8 66.40 -31.60 -10.17
CA GLN A 8 66.43 -30.49 -11.11
C GLN A 8 66.73 -30.93 -12.56
N GLY A 9 66.19 -30.18 -13.53
CA GLY A 9 66.60 -30.29 -14.93
C GLY A 9 66.04 -29.16 -15.78
N LYS A 10 66.76 -28.03 -15.86
CA LYS A 10 66.52 -26.97 -16.85
C LYS A 10 66.88 -27.51 -18.24
N PHE A 11 65.94 -27.47 -19.17
CA PHE A 11 66.24 -27.46 -20.61
C PHE A 11 65.57 -26.25 -21.24
N SER A 12 66.40 -25.37 -21.79
CA SER A 12 66.01 -24.17 -22.53
C SER A 12 65.94 -24.55 -24.01
N ILE A 13 64.79 -24.30 -24.65
CA ILE A 13 64.67 -24.35 -26.12
C ILE A 13 64.20 -22.98 -26.59
N LYS A 14 64.95 -22.46 -27.56
CA LYS A 14 64.89 -21.12 -28.13
C LYS A 14 63.74 -21.03 -29.14
N MET A 15 62.92 -20.00 -28.96
CA MET A 15 61.78 -19.59 -29.77
C MET A 15 62.16 -19.34 -31.24
N ARG A 16 61.30 -19.78 -32.17
CA ARG A 16 61.12 -19.12 -33.47
C ARG A 16 59.64 -18.79 -33.65
N SER A 17 59.38 -17.49 -33.69
CA SER A 17 58.09 -16.86 -33.87
C SER A 17 57.62 -17.00 -35.32
N PHE A 18 56.37 -17.41 -35.51
CA PHE A 18 55.53 -16.93 -36.60
C PHE A 18 54.12 -16.76 -36.04
N HIS A 19 53.66 -15.52 -36.09
CA HIS A 19 52.36 -15.08 -35.58
C HIS A 19 51.21 -15.66 -36.42
N LEU A 20 50.24 -16.26 -35.75
CA LEU A 20 48.81 -16.06 -36.04
C LEU A 20 48.04 -16.39 -34.75
N ALA A 21 47.55 -15.35 -34.08
CA ALA A 21 46.79 -15.48 -32.85
C ALA A 21 45.34 -15.90 -33.18
N ILE A 22 44.95 -17.12 -32.81
CA ILE A 22 43.54 -17.50 -32.68
C ILE A 22 43.25 -17.57 -31.18
N LEU A 23 42.65 -16.51 -30.64
CA LEU A 23 42.07 -16.49 -29.30
C LEU A 23 40.81 -17.36 -29.32
N ALA A 24 40.97 -18.66 -29.09
CA ALA A 24 39.87 -19.48 -28.61
C ALA A 24 39.68 -19.14 -27.12
N GLY A 25 38.91 -18.07 -26.86
CA GLY A 25 38.45 -17.76 -25.53
C GLY A 25 37.54 -18.89 -25.05
N SER A 26 37.98 -19.63 -24.05
CA SER A 26 37.14 -20.55 -23.29
C SER A 26 35.99 -19.72 -22.73
N LEU A 27 34.80 -19.87 -23.30
CA LEU A 27 33.57 -19.39 -22.66
C LEU A 27 33.34 -20.30 -21.45
N PHE A 28 33.92 -19.93 -20.33
CA PHE A 28 33.39 -20.35 -19.04
C PHE A 28 31.99 -19.72 -18.95
N PHE A 29 30.96 -20.53 -19.20
CA PHE A 29 29.62 -20.22 -18.70
C PHE A 29 29.73 -20.30 -17.18
N ASP A 30 30.06 -19.17 -16.57
CA ASP A 30 29.84 -19.00 -15.15
C ASP A 30 28.33 -19.01 -14.96
N SER A 31 27.80 -20.15 -14.50
CA SER A 31 26.43 -20.26 -14.06
C SER A 31 26.33 -19.44 -12.77
N THR A 32 26.20 -18.12 -12.92
CA THR A 32 25.80 -17.26 -11.81
C THR A 32 24.41 -17.73 -11.40
N ASN A 33 24.38 -18.51 -10.34
CA ASN A 33 23.18 -18.84 -9.59
C ASN A 33 22.39 -17.54 -9.42
N GLY A 34 21.21 -17.47 -10.03
CA GLY A 34 20.33 -16.33 -9.88
C GLY A 34 20.11 -16.04 -8.40
N ASP A 35 20.45 -14.83 -7.98
CA ASP A 35 20.11 -14.28 -6.68
C ASP A 35 18.59 -14.44 -6.46
N PRO A 36 18.13 -15.08 -5.36
CA PRO A 36 16.70 -15.27 -5.09
C PRO A 36 15.97 -13.98 -4.67
N SER A 37 16.55 -12.80 -4.88
CA SER A 37 15.93 -11.52 -4.49
C SER A 37 15.68 -10.54 -5.65
N VAL A 38 15.41 -11.03 -6.86
CA VAL A 38 14.75 -10.20 -7.88
C VAL A 38 13.29 -9.97 -7.45
N HIS A 39 13.10 -9.01 -6.55
CA HIS A 39 11.77 -8.49 -6.23
C HIS A 39 11.29 -7.74 -7.47
N SER A 40 10.41 -8.37 -8.25
CA SER A 40 9.72 -7.69 -9.35
C SER A 40 9.16 -6.36 -8.85
N PRO A 41 9.39 -5.25 -9.57
CA PRO A 41 8.85 -3.96 -9.17
C PRO A 41 7.33 -4.06 -8.96
N ARG A 42 6.86 -3.62 -7.79
CA ARG A 42 5.42 -3.64 -7.48
C ARG A 42 4.68 -2.73 -8.44
N ALA A 43 3.55 -3.19 -8.95
CA ALA A 43 2.65 -2.33 -9.73
C ALA A 43 2.22 -1.14 -8.86
N THR A 44 2.35 0.08 -9.40
CA THR A 44 2.04 1.31 -8.66
C THR A 44 0.88 2.04 -9.31
N CYS A 45 -0.18 2.28 -8.54
CA CYS A 45 -1.36 3.03 -8.94
C CYS A 45 -1.36 4.37 -8.20
N THR A 46 -1.11 5.47 -8.91
CA THR A 46 -1.23 6.82 -8.34
C THR A 46 -2.64 7.33 -8.56
N VAL A 47 -3.35 7.64 -7.48
CA VAL A 47 -4.70 8.21 -7.53
C VAL A 47 -4.62 9.65 -7.96
N GLN A 48 -5.22 9.98 -9.11
CA GLN A 48 -5.35 11.35 -9.58
C GLN A 48 -6.55 12.02 -8.91
N PRO A 49 -6.38 13.17 -8.23
CA PRO A 49 -7.49 13.91 -7.66
C PRO A 49 -8.32 14.55 -8.78
N SER A 50 -9.61 14.72 -8.54
CA SER A 50 -10.47 15.45 -9.44
C SER A 50 -10.16 16.94 -9.41
N LEU A 51 -10.18 17.59 -10.58
CA LEU A 51 -9.87 19.01 -10.71
C LEU A 51 -11.00 19.93 -10.21
N ASN A 52 -12.23 19.40 -10.09
CA ASN A 52 -13.44 20.18 -9.83
C ASN A 52 -14.13 19.81 -8.51
N GLY A 53 -13.45 19.09 -7.61
CA GLY A 53 -14.05 18.61 -6.35
C GLY A 53 -15.17 17.59 -6.58
N THR A 54 -15.12 16.87 -7.69
CA THR A 54 -16.03 15.75 -7.95
C THR A 54 -15.64 14.55 -7.08
N ASP A 55 -16.50 13.54 -7.01
CA ASP A 55 -16.21 12.37 -6.19
C ASP A 55 -14.97 11.59 -6.67
N ASP A 56 -13.97 11.50 -5.81
CA ASP A 56 -12.71 10.78 -6.05
C ASP A 56 -12.77 9.30 -5.62
N ALA A 57 -13.81 8.92 -4.86
CA ALA A 57 -13.97 7.53 -4.41
C ALA A 57 -13.93 6.49 -5.54
N PRO A 58 -14.56 6.69 -6.73
CA PRO A 58 -14.44 5.74 -7.83
C PRO A 58 -13.01 5.54 -8.34
N ALA A 59 -12.22 6.62 -8.41
CA ALA A 59 -10.82 6.55 -8.83
C ALA A 59 -9.96 5.81 -7.80
N ILE A 60 -10.20 6.06 -6.51
CA ILE A 60 -9.56 5.38 -5.39
C ILE A 60 -9.88 3.87 -5.44
N LEU A 61 -11.16 3.51 -5.57
CA LEU A 61 -11.60 2.12 -5.68
C LEU A 61 -10.96 1.41 -6.88
N SER A 62 -10.85 2.11 -8.02
CA SER A 62 -10.18 1.58 -9.20
C SER A 62 -8.69 1.33 -8.95
N ALA A 63 -7.99 2.24 -8.27
CA ALA A 63 -6.58 2.06 -7.92
C ALA A 63 -6.37 0.85 -6.99
N PHE A 64 -7.23 0.68 -5.98
CA PHE A 64 -7.20 -0.48 -5.09
C PHE A 64 -7.56 -1.78 -5.80
N LYS A 65 -8.49 -1.75 -6.77
CA LYS A 65 -8.82 -2.93 -7.57
C LYS A 65 -7.62 -3.40 -8.40
N THR A 66 -6.84 -2.47 -8.94
CA THR A 66 -5.69 -2.78 -9.80
C THR A 66 -4.42 -3.11 -9.01
N CYS A 67 -4.10 -2.32 -7.97
CA CYS A 67 -2.84 -2.44 -7.23
C CYS A 67 -3.00 -2.92 -5.77
N GLY A 68 -4.20 -3.38 -5.39
CA GLY A 68 -4.48 -3.88 -4.04
C GLY A 68 -3.86 -5.23 -3.69
N LYS A 69 -3.27 -5.91 -4.67
CA LYS A 69 -2.55 -7.19 -4.50
C LYS A 69 -1.14 -7.06 -5.05
N ASP A 70 -0.15 -7.30 -4.20
CA ASP A 70 1.28 -7.20 -4.52
C ASP A 70 1.72 -5.84 -5.09
N GLY A 71 0.90 -4.80 -4.90
CA GLY A 71 1.07 -3.48 -5.50
C GLY A 71 1.27 -2.36 -4.48
N THR A 72 1.25 -1.14 -4.99
CA THR A 72 1.34 0.10 -4.21
C THR A 72 0.28 1.07 -4.70
N VAL A 73 -0.48 1.67 -3.78
CA VAL A 73 -1.45 2.73 -4.06
C VAL A 73 -0.92 4.02 -3.45
N VAL A 74 -0.83 5.08 -4.27
CA VAL A 74 -0.26 6.36 -3.86
C VAL A 74 -1.30 7.46 -4.01
N PHE A 75 -1.57 8.16 -2.91
CA PHE A 75 -2.32 9.42 -2.91
C PHE A 75 -1.32 10.57 -2.88
N LEU A 76 -1.37 11.42 -3.91
CA LEU A 76 -0.54 12.62 -4.03
C LEU A 76 -0.88 13.65 -2.94
N ASN A 77 -0.02 14.64 -2.76
CA ASN A 77 -0.24 15.76 -1.83
C ASN A 77 -1.30 16.74 -2.36
N HIS A 78 -2.53 16.26 -2.45
CA HIS A 78 -3.72 16.98 -2.89
C HIS A 78 -4.91 16.64 -1.99
N THR A 79 -5.98 17.42 -2.11
CA THR A 79 -7.25 17.12 -1.46
C THR A 79 -8.10 16.25 -2.37
N TYR A 80 -8.58 15.13 -1.85
CA TYR A 80 -9.49 14.20 -2.50
C TYR A 80 -10.89 14.37 -1.91
N THR A 81 -11.88 14.66 -2.73
CA THR A 81 -13.27 14.80 -2.29
C THR A 81 -13.95 13.43 -2.25
N ILE A 82 -14.38 13.00 -1.08
CA ILE A 82 -15.04 11.71 -0.87
C ILE A 82 -16.53 11.94 -0.70
N ASN A 83 -17.30 11.65 -1.76
CA ASN A 83 -18.76 11.78 -1.78
C ASN A 83 -19.48 10.43 -1.72
N SER A 84 -18.76 9.30 -1.90
CA SER A 84 -19.34 7.97 -1.80
C SER A 84 -18.55 7.00 -0.94
N ILE A 85 -19.20 5.91 -0.52
CA ILE A 85 -18.57 4.87 0.30
C ILE A 85 -17.42 4.18 -0.44
N MET A 86 -16.41 3.79 0.33
CA MET A 86 -15.26 3.05 -0.18
C MET A 86 -15.16 1.70 0.53
N ASN A 87 -15.20 0.62 -0.23
CA ASN A 87 -14.86 -0.72 0.26
C ASN A 87 -13.59 -1.19 -0.43
N THR A 88 -12.47 -1.11 0.28
CA THR A 88 -11.15 -1.52 -0.17
C THR A 88 -10.66 -2.67 0.73
N THR A 89 -11.49 -3.69 0.86
CA THR A 89 -11.18 -4.92 1.62
C THR A 89 -10.62 -6.00 0.70
N GLY A 90 -10.02 -7.06 1.28
CA GLY A 90 -9.43 -8.17 0.53
C GLY A 90 -8.08 -7.82 -0.12
N LEU A 91 -7.40 -6.80 0.39
CA LEU A 91 -6.05 -6.44 -0.04
C LEU A 91 -5.03 -7.50 0.43
N SER A 92 -3.93 -7.64 -0.31
CA SER A 92 -2.86 -8.57 0.06
C SER A 92 -1.51 -8.01 -0.32
N ASN A 93 -0.56 -7.95 0.63
CA ASN A 93 0.81 -7.50 0.37
C ASN A 93 0.84 -6.13 -0.35
N CYS A 94 0.07 -5.16 0.18
CA CYS A 94 -0.21 -3.88 -0.47
C CYS A 94 0.40 -2.73 0.34
N ASN A 95 1.13 -1.84 -0.33
CA ASN A 95 1.58 -0.58 0.26
C ASN A 95 0.60 0.54 -0.08
N ILE A 96 0.30 1.40 0.90
CA ILE A 96 -0.61 2.52 0.74
C ILE A 96 0.06 3.77 1.29
N ASP A 97 0.43 4.68 0.39
CA ASP A 97 1.10 5.93 0.73
C ASP A 97 0.11 7.09 0.61
N ILE A 98 -0.18 7.75 1.72
CA ILE A 98 -1.15 8.84 1.79
C ILE A 98 -0.42 10.14 2.07
N TYR A 99 -0.12 10.90 1.01
CA TYR A 99 0.48 12.23 1.14
C TYR A 99 -0.56 13.35 1.23
N GLY A 100 -1.78 13.09 0.76
CA GLY A 100 -2.84 14.08 0.64
C GLY A 100 -3.82 14.14 1.81
N THR A 101 -4.91 14.85 1.57
CA THR A 101 -6.06 14.92 2.47
C THR A 101 -7.27 14.26 1.82
N LEU A 102 -7.85 13.27 2.48
CA LEU A 102 -9.17 12.76 2.11
C LEU A 102 -10.20 13.60 2.86
N LEU A 103 -11.05 14.31 2.13
CA LEU A 103 -12.06 15.22 2.67
C LEU A 103 -13.44 14.65 2.38
N TRP A 104 -14.17 14.28 3.43
CA TRP A 104 -15.50 13.73 3.28
C TRP A 104 -16.54 14.81 3.06
N SER A 105 -17.54 14.52 2.24
CA SER A 105 -18.64 15.44 1.97
C SER A 105 -19.52 15.68 3.19
N THR A 106 -20.14 16.85 3.25
CA THR A 106 -21.11 17.24 4.29
C THR A 106 -22.54 16.79 3.96
N ASN A 107 -22.73 15.89 2.99
CA ASN A 107 -24.06 15.40 2.61
C ASN A 107 -24.58 14.37 3.62
N ILE A 108 -25.11 14.87 4.74
CA ILE A 108 -25.60 14.05 5.85
C ILE A 108 -26.68 13.06 5.39
N THR A 109 -27.62 13.51 4.55
CA THR A 109 -28.69 12.64 4.04
C THR A 109 -28.15 11.46 3.25
N TYR A 110 -27.13 11.66 2.41
CA TYR A 110 -26.45 10.57 1.71
C TYR A 110 -25.83 9.60 2.71
N TRP A 111 -25.02 10.10 3.65
CA TRP A 111 -24.27 9.26 4.58
C TRP A 111 -25.16 8.46 5.53
N LEU A 112 -26.30 9.00 5.96
CA LEU A 112 -27.27 8.27 6.78
C LEU A 112 -27.94 7.12 6.01
N ASN A 113 -28.04 7.24 4.67
CA ASN A 113 -28.75 6.29 3.82
C ASN A 113 -27.84 5.28 3.12
N GLN A 114 -26.57 5.63 2.87
CA GLN A 114 -25.68 4.89 1.97
C GLN A 114 -24.36 4.47 2.63
N SER A 115 -24.26 4.52 3.97
CA SER A 115 -23.08 4.05 4.70
C SER A 115 -23.10 2.54 4.94
N MET A 116 -21.92 1.94 5.10
CA MET A 116 -21.78 0.49 5.26
C MET A 116 -22.06 0.08 6.71
N ALA A 117 -23.12 -0.68 6.94
CA ALA A 117 -23.55 -1.09 8.27
C ALA A 117 -22.68 -2.21 8.85
N PHE A 118 -22.38 -2.12 10.15
CA PHE A 118 -21.70 -3.17 10.90
C PHE A 118 -22.62 -4.32 11.32
N GLY A 119 -23.93 -4.09 11.34
CA GLY A 119 -24.91 -5.04 11.90
C GLY A 119 -25.04 -5.00 13.44
N TYR A 120 -24.34 -4.09 14.11
CA TYR A 120 -24.40 -3.89 15.56
C TYR A 120 -24.46 -2.39 15.92
N GLN A 121 -25.25 -2.06 16.95
CA GLN A 121 -25.44 -0.68 17.49
C GLN A 121 -25.82 0.41 16.46
N ASN A 122 -26.43 0.04 15.33
CA ASN A 122 -26.72 0.95 14.20
C ASN A 122 -25.50 1.80 13.79
N GLN A 123 -24.31 1.19 13.90
CA GLN A 123 -23.07 1.83 13.50
C GLN A 123 -22.82 1.58 12.02
N THR A 124 -22.22 2.56 11.36
CA THR A 124 -21.88 2.48 9.96
C THR A 124 -20.49 3.07 9.69
N SER A 125 -19.97 2.87 8.49
CA SER A 125 -18.67 3.39 8.06
C SER A 125 -18.73 3.97 6.65
N ALA A 126 -17.92 4.99 6.40
CA ALA A 126 -17.71 5.56 5.09
C ALA A 126 -16.61 4.81 4.30
N TRP A 127 -15.57 4.31 4.98
CA TRP A 127 -14.46 3.60 4.34
C TRP A 127 -14.07 2.34 5.13
N TRP A 128 -14.20 1.18 4.50
CA TRP A 128 -13.64 -0.08 4.96
C TRP A 128 -12.32 -0.35 4.25
N LEU A 129 -11.24 -0.44 5.01
CA LEU A 129 -9.90 -0.74 4.53
C LEU A 129 -9.41 -2.02 5.20
N GLY A 130 -9.03 -3.04 4.43
CA GLY A 130 -8.81 -4.34 5.03
C GLY A 130 -8.13 -5.39 4.17
N GLY A 131 -7.51 -6.39 4.81
CA GLY A 131 -6.77 -7.46 4.14
C GLY A 131 -5.54 -7.95 4.90
N ASN A 132 -4.63 -8.65 4.23
CA ASN A 132 -3.44 -9.24 4.84
C ASN A 132 -2.16 -8.55 4.37
N ASN A 133 -1.23 -8.29 5.30
CA ASN A 133 0.07 -7.68 5.00
C ASN A 133 -0.07 -6.33 4.25
N ILE A 134 -0.86 -5.43 4.83
CA ILE A 134 -1.04 -4.06 4.32
C ILE A 134 -0.12 -3.12 5.11
N ASN A 135 0.58 -2.24 4.41
CA ASN A 135 1.40 -1.20 5.04
C ASN A 135 0.87 0.18 4.62
N VAL A 136 0.21 0.86 5.55
CA VAL A 136 -0.35 2.20 5.35
C VAL A 136 0.54 3.24 6.03
N ASN A 137 0.96 4.23 5.26
CA ASN A 137 1.80 5.31 5.73
C ASN A 137 1.24 6.67 5.32
N GLY A 138 0.88 7.47 6.32
CA GLY A 138 0.49 8.88 6.13
C GLY A 138 1.66 9.86 6.27
N TYR A 139 2.88 9.41 6.57
CA TYR A 139 4.07 10.27 6.67
C TYR A 139 3.98 11.43 7.69
N GLY A 140 2.99 11.40 8.59
CA GLY A 140 2.74 12.42 9.60
C GLY A 140 1.80 13.54 9.15
N TYR A 141 1.41 13.60 7.88
CA TYR A 141 0.56 14.65 7.33
C TYR A 141 -0.61 14.15 6.46
N GLY A 142 -0.60 12.88 6.05
CA GLY A 142 -1.71 12.20 5.38
C GLY A 142 -2.96 12.29 6.24
N THR A 143 -3.94 13.06 5.77
CA THR A 143 -5.05 13.53 6.60
C THR A 143 -6.36 12.89 6.18
N LEU A 144 -7.11 12.41 7.17
CA LEU A 144 -8.51 12.02 7.01
C LEU A 144 -9.38 13.08 7.69
N ASP A 145 -10.01 13.95 6.90
CA ASP A 145 -10.86 15.04 7.38
C ASP A 145 -12.34 14.72 7.20
N GLY A 146 -13.00 14.40 8.31
CA GLY A 146 -14.40 14.00 8.31
C GLY A 146 -15.40 15.13 8.05
N ASN A 147 -14.98 16.40 7.98
CA ASN A 147 -15.90 17.55 7.95
C ASN A 147 -16.93 17.49 9.10
N GLY A 148 -16.45 17.12 10.29
CA GLY A 148 -17.28 16.79 11.46
C GLY A 148 -18.16 17.92 11.97
N GLN A 149 -17.83 19.19 11.71
CA GLN A 149 -18.64 20.32 12.17
C GLN A 149 -20.10 20.22 11.72
N ALA A 150 -20.35 19.86 10.45
CA ALA A 150 -21.70 19.67 9.93
C ALA A 150 -22.47 18.60 10.72
N TRP A 151 -21.78 17.55 11.15
CA TRP A 151 -22.37 16.51 11.99
C TRP A 151 -22.65 16.99 13.40
N TYR A 152 -21.74 17.75 14.01
CA TYR A 152 -21.91 18.26 15.37
C TYR A 152 -23.15 19.17 15.47
N ASP A 153 -23.35 20.02 14.46
CA ASP A 153 -24.51 20.90 14.36
C ASP A 153 -25.81 20.11 14.13
N PHE A 154 -25.76 19.06 13.29
CA PHE A 154 -26.91 18.22 12.99
C PHE A 154 -27.36 17.36 14.18
N VAL A 155 -26.44 16.71 14.88
CA VAL A 155 -26.78 15.76 15.96
C VAL A 155 -27.09 16.44 17.30
N LYS A 156 -26.80 17.74 17.45
CA LYS A 156 -27.13 18.55 18.63
C LYS A 156 -26.72 17.90 19.97
N GLY A 157 -25.52 17.34 20.02
CA GLY A 157 -24.97 16.68 21.21
C GLY A 157 -25.32 15.20 21.37
N ILE A 158 -26.08 14.59 20.45
CA ILE A 158 -26.30 13.14 20.43
C ILE A 158 -25.04 12.45 19.87
N SER A 159 -24.24 11.88 20.78
CA SER A 159 -22.97 11.24 20.41
C SER A 159 -23.15 10.08 19.42
N ASN A 160 -23.95 9.07 19.80
CA ASN A 160 -24.19 7.86 19.02
C ASN A 160 -25.45 7.98 18.15
N TYR A 161 -25.51 9.03 17.33
CA TYR A 161 -26.61 9.20 16.39
C TYR A 161 -26.66 7.99 15.42
N PRO A 162 -27.80 7.31 15.24
CA PRO A 162 -27.89 6.12 14.39
C PRO A 162 -27.41 6.38 12.96
N ASN A 163 -26.63 5.44 12.40
CA ASN A 163 -26.10 5.47 11.04
C ASN A 163 -25.15 6.62 10.71
N ARG A 164 -24.65 7.33 11.73
CA ARG A 164 -23.56 8.30 11.59
C ARG A 164 -22.27 7.54 11.25
N PRO A 165 -21.67 7.72 10.07
CA PRO A 165 -20.55 6.90 9.67
C PRO A 165 -19.28 7.27 10.41
N GLN A 166 -18.45 6.28 10.67
CA GLN A 166 -17.04 6.47 10.99
C GLN A 166 -16.27 6.77 9.70
N ALA A 167 -15.27 7.65 9.75
CA ALA A 167 -14.48 8.02 8.56
C ALA A 167 -13.75 6.80 7.97
N LEU A 168 -13.06 6.05 8.82
CA LEU A 168 -12.28 4.88 8.47
C LEU A 168 -12.54 3.72 9.43
N THR A 169 -12.65 2.53 8.88
CA THR A 169 -12.69 1.27 9.61
C THR A 169 -11.62 0.35 9.06
N ILE A 170 -10.80 -0.17 9.97
CA ILE A 170 -9.87 -1.24 9.65
C ILE A 170 -10.61 -2.57 9.77
N TRP A 171 -10.83 -3.21 8.63
CA TRP A 171 -11.73 -4.35 8.50
C TRP A 171 -10.96 -5.65 8.25
N ASN A 172 -11.22 -6.70 9.04
CA ASN A 172 -10.66 -8.04 8.86
C ASN A 172 -9.18 -8.04 8.39
N THR A 173 -8.33 -7.46 9.23
CA THR A 173 -6.95 -7.15 8.85
C THR A 173 -5.94 -7.96 9.64
N THR A 174 -4.96 -8.53 8.96
CA THR A 174 -3.89 -9.34 9.56
C THR A 174 -2.51 -8.89 9.10
N ASN A 175 -1.49 -9.03 9.95
CA ASN A 175 -0.08 -8.72 9.63
C ASN A 175 0.14 -7.32 9.03
N SER A 176 -0.66 -6.34 9.43
CA SER A 176 -0.68 -5.03 8.77
C SER A 176 -0.26 -3.91 9.71
N VAL A 177 0.24 -2.82 9.14
CA VAL A 177 0.74 -1.65 9.86
C VAL A 177 0.04 -0.41 9.33
N PHE A 178 -0.43 0.43 10.25
CA PHE A 178 -1.02 1.75 9.96
C PHE A 178 -0.25 2.79 10.76
N ARG A 179 0.35 3.77 10.09
CA ARG A 179 1.17 4.80 10.75
C ARG A 179 1.09 6.15 10.07
N GLY A 180 1.37 7.21 10.82
CA GLY A 180 1.52 8.56 10.29
C GLY A 180 0.25 9.20 9.74
N LEU A 181 -0.93 8.63 10.01
CA LEU A 181 -2.21 9.20 9.63
C LEU A 181 -2.62 10.28 10.63
N ARG A 182 -3.22 11.36 10.13
CA ARG A 182 -3.83 12.42 10.91
C ARG A 182 -5.34 12.37 10.75
N PHE A 183 -6.09 12.32 11.84
CA PHE A 183 -7.54 12.37 11.81
C PHE A 183 -8.01 13.76 12.24
N VAL A 184 -8.82 14.42 11.40
CA VAL A 184 -9.31 15.78 11.62
C VAL A 184 -10.83 15.76 11.58
N GLN A 185 -11.46 16.42 12.55
CA GLN A 185 -12.91 16.60 12.63
C GLN A 185 -13.70 15.36 12.19
N SER A 186 -13.49 14.23 12.87
CA SER A 186 -14.19 12.99 12.48
C SER A 186 -15.69 13.19 12.54
N GLN A 187 -16.40 12.60 11.58
CA GLN A 187 -17.85 12.55 11.60
C GLN A 187 -18.33 11.82 12.84
N MET A 188 -17.61 10.87 13.41
CA MET A 188 -18.02 10.10 14.60
C MET A 188 -16.78 9.73 15.42
N TRP A 189 -16.65 8.48 15.87
CA TRP A 189 -15.38 7.93 16.35
C TRP A 189 -14.32 8.05 15.25
N TYR A 190 -13.07 8.24 15.65
CA TYR A 190 -11.98 8.49 14.69
C TYR A 190 -11.73 7.31 13.76
N PHE A 191 -11.64 6.10 14.30
CA PHE A 191 -11.62 4.86 13.54
C PHE A 191 -12.09 3.70 14.42
N PHE A 192 -12.55 2.62 13.80
CA PHE A 192 -12.86 1.35 14.47
C PHE A 192 -12.03 0.22 13.87
N GLN A 193 -11.45 -0.61 14.74
CA GLN A 193 -10.78 -1.84 14.35
C GLN A 193 -11.77 -2.99 14.54
N SER A 194 -12.17 -3.61 13.44
CA SER A 194 -12.87 -4.89 13.49
C SER A 194 -11.82 -6.00 13.59
N CYS A 195 -11.63 -6.55 14.78
CA CYS A 195 -10.86 -7.78 15.00
C CYS A 195 -11.84 -8.95 15.14
N TYR A 196 -11.66 -10.00 14.35
CA TYR A 196 -12.16 -11.31 14.74
C TYR A 196 -11.18 -11.91 15.74
N LEU A 197 -11.65 -12.19 16.95
CA LEU A 197 -10.97 -13.08 17.88
C LEU A 197 -11.13 -14.49 17.29
N TYR A 198 -10.03 -15.07 16.81
CA TYR A 198 -9.93 -16.51 16.59
C TYR A 198 -9.62 -17.20 17.92
#